data_AF-A0A7Y3HPQ1-F1
#
_entry.id   AF-A0A7Y3HPQ1-F1
#
_cell.length_a   1.000
_cell.length_b   1.000
_cell.length_c   1.000
_cell.angle_alpha   90.00
_cell.angle_beta   90.00
_cell.angle_gamma   90.00
#
_symmetry.space_group_name_H-M   'P 1'
#
loop_
_entity.id
_entity.type
_entity.pdbx_description
1 polymer ?
#
loop_
_entity_poly.entity_id
_entity_poly.type
_entity_poly.pdbx_seq_one_letter_code
_entity_poly.pdbx_strand_id
1 'polypeptide(L)'
;MSKIKYILTCIVALGFISTASFAQTAKSCFVIPDKDNNQKITVDEAISWAETVPVVVTCDNEQMYTLYSFDISIFQRKPLMTRGFGTGIQGVPLMALNGIKNAKAGDTVILQNVVCKGDDGNDLTLPMISFELEAGSEETQEEMDDGDEDDDGDDDDDDDDDDEDGDEDDDDDK
;
A
#
# COMPACT_ATOMS: atom_id res chain seq x y z
N MET A 1 9.63 78.79 -22.74
CA MET A 1 8.83 77.57 -23.00
C MET A 1 9.62 76.39 -22.43
N SER A 2 9.32 76.02 -21.18
CA SER A 2 10.02 74.96 -20.44
C SER A 2 9.40 73.60 -20.75
N LYS A 3 10.23 72.57 -20.98
CA LYS A 3 9.81 71.17 -21.02
C LYS A 3 10.69 70.38 -20.06
N ILE A 4 10.19 70.21 -18.83
CA ILE A 4 10.77 69.35 -17.81
C ILE A 4 10.42 67.90 -18.19
N LYS A 5 11.44 67.09 -18.48
CA LYS A 5 11.31 65.65 -18.70
C LYS A 5 11.47 64.94 -17.35
N TYR A 6 10.38 64.51 -16.74
CA TYR A 6 10.41 63.59 -15.61
C TYR A 6 10.53 62.17 -16.15
N ILE A 7 11.68 61.53 -15.97
CA ILE A 7 11.83 60.08 -16.15
C ILE A 7 11.42 59.45 -14.83
N LEU A 8 10.20 58.89 -14.82
CA LEU A 8 9.62 58.14 -13.73
C LEU A 8 10.29 56.75 -13.71
N THR A 9 11.25 56.55 -12.82
CA THR A 9 11.86 55.24 -12.58
C THR A 9 10.89 54.38 -11.76
N CYS A 10 10.16 53.47 -12.43
CA CYS A 10 9.40 52.42 -11.76
C CYS A 10 10.37 51.38 -11.17
N ILE A 11 10.71 51.54 -9.89
CA ILE A 11 11.32 50.45 -9.11
C ILE A 11 10.19 49.46 -8.81
N VAL A 12 10.07 48.44 -9.68
CA VAL A 12 9.26 47.26 -9.38
C VAL A 12 10.01 46.48 -8.32
N ALA A 13 9.71 46.76 -7.06
CA ALA A 13 10.12 45.91 -5.95
C ALA A 13 9.37 44.58 -6.09
N LEU A 14 9.99 43.61 -6.76
CA LEU A 14 9.66 42.20 -6.65
C LEU A 14 9.93 41.78 -5.21
N GLY A 15 8.96 42.05 -4.34
CA GLY A 15 8.87 41.43 -3.05
C GLY A 15 8.65 39.95 -3.26
N PHE A 16 9.72 39.17 -3.21
CA PHE A 16 9.64 37.75 -2.90
C PHE A 16 9.01 37.68 -1.51
N ILE A 17 7.69 37.51 -1.48
CA ILE A 17 7.01 36.99 -0.30
C ILE A 17 7.55 35.57 -0.18
N SER A 18 8.64 35.40 0.56
CA SER A 18 8.96 34.11 1.13
C SER A 18 7.79 33.78 2.03
N THR A 19 6.82 33.03 1.50
CA THR A 19 5.93 32.25 2.33
C THR A 19 6.83 31.29 3.08
N ALA A 20 7.30 31.71 4.25
CA ALA A 20 7.71 30.80 5.28
C ALA A 20 6.46 29.97 5.56
N SER A 21 6.34 28.84 4.87
CA SER A 21 5.40 27.80 5.23
C SER A 21 5.82 27.40 6.64
N PHE A 22 5.14 27.98 7.62
CA PHE A 22 5.17 27.45 8.97
C PHE A 22 4.73 26.00 8.80
N ALA A 23 5.69 25.08 8.94
CA ALA A 23 5.43 23.66 8.89
C ALA A 23 4.43 23.37 10.01
N GLN A 24 3.14 23.33 9.65
CA GLN A 24 2.12 22.80 10.54
C GLN A 24 2.51 21.35 10.76
N THR A 25 2.92 21.04 11.98
CA THR A 25 3.17 19.67 12.41
C THR A 25 1.90 18.88 12.14
N ALA A 26 1.96 17.96 11.19
CA ALA A 26 0.85 17.08 10.83
C ALA A 26 0.33 16.36 12.09
N LYS A 27 -0.98 16.37 12.32
CA LYS A 27 -1.59 15.71 13.49
C LYS A 27 -2.02 14.28 13.17
N SER A 28 -2.32 14.01 11.91
CA SER A 28 -2.73 12.70 11.42
C SER A 28 -2.26 12.49 9.99
N CYS A 29 -1.90 11.26 9.65
CA CYS A 29 -1.51 10.87 8.31
C CYS A 29 -2.21 9.58 7.89
N PHE A 30 -2.51 9.47 6.61
CA PHE A 30 -3.35 8.47 5.95
C PHE A 30 -2.55 7.78 4.85
N VAL A 31 -2.71 6.47 4.73
CA VAL A 31 -2.02 5.67 3.70
C VAL A 31 -2.67 5.77 2.32
N ILE A 32 -3.95 6.15 2.25
CA ILE A 32 -4.69 6.38 1.00
C ILE A 32 -5.33 7.78 1.09
N PRO A 33 -5.16 8.64 0.08
CA PRO A 33 -5.84 9.93 0.02
C PRO A 33 -7.36 9.73 -0.07
N ASP A 34 -8.14 10.68 0.45
CA ASP A 34 -9.61 10.71 0.37
C ASP A 34 -10.42 9.76 1.28
N LYS A 35 -9.78 8.97 2.15
CA LYS A 35 -10.52 8.18 3.16
C LYS A 35 -10.81 9.01 4.41
N ASP A 36 -12.06 8.95 4.89
CA ASP A 36 -12.49 9.55 6.15
C ASP A 36 -11.55 9.17 7.32
N ASN A 37 -11.55 9.99 8.38
CA ASN A 37 -10.70 9.85 9.58
C ASN A 37 -10.69 8.47 10.28
N ASN A 38 -11.55 7.53 9.87
CA ASN A 38 -11.63 6.18 10.43
C ASN A 38 -10.65 5.19 9.78
N GLN A 39 -9.88 5.59 8.75
CA GLN A 39 -8.82 4.80 8.07
C GLN A 39 -9.16 3.31 7.91
N LYS A 40 -10.27 3.05 7.24
CA LYS A 40 -10.67 1.69 6.89
C LYS A 40 -10.30 1.40 5.45
N ILE A 41 -9.42 0.43 5.22
CA ILE A 41 -8.94 0.09 3.89
C ILE A 41 -9.05 -1.40 3.65
N THR A 42 -9.32 -1.82 2.41
CA THR A 42 -9.37 -3.24 2.10
C THR A 42 -7.98 -3.86 2.21
N VAL A 43 -7.93 -5.18 2.40
CA VAL A 43 -6.66 -5.91 2.40
C VAL A 43 -5.88 -5.68 1.10
N ASP A 44 -6.54 -5.65 -0.05
CA ASP A 44 -5.88 -5.42 -1.35
C ASP A 44 -5.33 -4.00 -1.51
N GLU A 45 -6.05 -3.00 -1.01
CA GLU A 45 -5.57 -1.62 -0.94
C GLU A 45 -4.32 -1.54 -0.04
N ALA A 46 -4.34 -2.21 1.11
CA ALA A 46 -3.20 -2.26 2.03
C ALA A 46 -1.98 -2.95 1.43
N ILE A 47 -2.19 -4.05 0.67
CA ILE A 47 -1.14 -4.75 -0.06
C ILE A 47 -0.55 -3.85 -1.13
N SER A 48 -1.39 -3.22 -1.95
CA SER A 48 -0.97 -2.32 -3.04
C SER A 48 -0.15 -1.14 -2.50
N TRP A 49 -0.59 -0.56 -1.38
CA TRP A 49 0.16 0.47 -0.68
C TRP A 49 1.52 -0.07 -0.18
N ALA A 50 1.54 -1.24 0.46
CA ALA A 50 2.76 -1.83 1.02
C ALA A 50 3.79 -2.26 -0.04
N GLU A 51 3.34 -2.59 -1.25
CA GLU A 51 4.19 -2.94 -2.39
C GLU A 51 4.77 -1.71 -3.11
N THR A 52 4.28 -0.51 -2.81
CA THR A 52 4.81 0.74 -3.36
C THR A 52 6.15 1.09 -2.69
N VAL A 53 7.20 1.29 -3.50
CA VAL A 53 8.53 1.69 -3.04
C VAL A 53 9.01 2.94 -3.79
N PRO A 54 9.28 4.06 -3.09
CA PRO A 54 9.16 4.23 -1.65
C PRO A 54 7.71 4.40 -1.18
N VAL A 55 7.43 4.03 0.06
CA VAL A 55 6.09 4.14 0.66
C VAL A 55 5.75 5.61 0.87
N VAL A 56 4.51 5.99 0.53
CA VAL A 56 4.00 7.37 0.65
C VAL A 56 2.78 7.39 1.56
N VAL A 57 2.63 8.50 2.30
CA VAL A 57 1.44 8.81 3.11
C VAL A 57 1.02 10.25 2.87
N THR A 58 -0.26 10.55 3.05
CA THR A 58 -0.81 11.91 2.96
C THR A 58 -1.22 12.37 4.35
N CYS A 59 -0.89 13.58 4.78
CA CYS A 59 -1.27 14.09 6.10
C CYS A 59 -2.39 15.13 6.06
N ASP A 60 -2.94 15.47 7.23
CA ASP A 60 -4.02 16.45 7.41
C ASP A 60 -3.69 17.88 6.95
N ASN A 61 -2.42 18.15 6.69
CA ASN A 61 -1.95 19.38 6.04
C ASN A 61 -1.93 19.29 4.50
N GLU A 62 -2.57 18.26 3.92
CA GLU A 62 -2.66 17.98 2.49
C GLU A 62 -1.29 17.71 1.82
N GLN A 63 -0.23 17.51 2.61
CA GLN A 63 1.10 17.17 2.09
C GLN A 63 1.29 15.65 2.02
N MET A 64 1.94 15.23 0.94
CA MET A 64 2.40 13.85 0.78
C MET A 64 3.83 13.72 1.29
N TYR A 65 4.08 12.71 2.11
CA TYR A 65 5.40 12.41 2.65
C TYR A 65 5.86 11.04 2.19
N THR A 66 7.06 10.99 1.63
CA THR A 66 7.75 9.74 1.36
C THR A 66 8.43 9.25 2.63
N LEU A 67 8.08 8.04 3.08
CA LEU A 67 8.63 7.47 4.30
C LEU A 67 10.07 7.01 4.07
N TYR A 68 10.95 7.40 4.98
CA TYR A 68 12.35 6.97 5.02
C TYR A 68 12.53 5.74 5.93
N SER A 69 12.01 5.79 7.14
CA SER A 69 12.01 4.66 8.06
C SER A 69 10.78 4.63 8.96
N PHE A 70 10.32 3.44 9.34
CA PHE A 70 9.19 3.27 10.26
C PHE A 70 9.19 1.85 10.84
N ASP A 71 8.71 1.70 12.07
CA ASP A 71 8.42 0.39 12.66
C ASP A 71 6.99 -0.02 12.32
N ILE A 72 6.80 -1.27 11.91
CA ILE A 72 5.48 -1.79 11.54
C ILE A 72 5.06 -2.94 12.45
N SER A 73 3.79 -2.88 12.87
CA SER A 73 3.14 -3.93 13.65
C SER A 73 1.70 -4.13 13.19
N ILE A 74 1.15 -5.31 13.45
CA ILE A 74 -0.26 -5.61 13.22
C ILE A 74 -0.88 -6.00 14.55
N PHE A 75 -1.93 -5.27 14.94
CA PHE A 75 -2.82 -5.62 16.02
C PHE A 75 -3.91 -6.56 15.46
N GLN A 76 -3.83 -7.82 15.84
CA GLN A 76 -4.80 -8.84 15.51
C GLN A 76 -5.90 -8.84 16.56
N ARG A 77 -7.17 -8.83 16.13
CA ARG A 77 -8.31 -8.80 17.06
C ARG A 77 -8.66 -10.20 17.58
N LYS A 78 -8.36 -11.24 16.80
CA LYS A 78 -8.65 -12.65 17.11
C LYS A 78 -7.52 -13.59 16.63
N PRO A 79 -6.68 -14.14 17.52
CA PRO A 79 -6.59 -13.82 18.95
C PRO A 79 -6.17 -12.36 19.17
N LEU A 80 -6.46 -11.80 20.34
CA LEU A 80 -6.08 -10.43 20.67
C LEU A 80 -4.58 -10.36 20.93
N MET A 81 -3.80 -9.98 19.92
CA MET A 81 -2.33 -9.90 20.01
C MET A 81 -1.75 -8.83 19.09
N THR A 82 -0.61 -8.27 19.46
CA THR A 82 0.16 -7.38 18.58
C THR A 82 1.42 -8.08 18.14
N ARG A 83 1.65 -8.13 16.83
CA ARG A 83 2.86 -8.71 16.24
C ARG A 83 3.68 -7.62 15.57
N GLY A 84 4.90 -7.41 16.05
CA GLY A 84 5.88 -6.54 15.39
C GLY A 84 6.57 -7.26 14.24
N PHE A 85 6.81 -6.54 13.15
CA PHE A 85 7.46 -7.07 11.94
C PHE A 85 8.78 -6.37 11.59
N GLY A 86 9.26 -5.52 12.50
CA GLY A 86 10.54 -4.80 12.39
C GLY A 86 10.40 -3.43 11.72
N THR A 87 11.54 -2.89 11.29
CA THR A 87 11.66 -1.56 10.72
C THR A 87 11.71 -1.65 9.19
N GLY A 88 10.81 -0.93 8.52
CA GLY A 88 10.88 -0.65 7.09
C GLY A 88 11.85 0.49 6.81
N ILE A 89 12.66 0.36 5.75
CA ILE A 89 13.52 1.42 5.22
C ILE A 89 13.08 1.67 3.78
N GLN A 90 12.46 2.82 3.52
CA GLN A 90 11.77 3.20 2.28
C GLN A 90 10.61 2.29 1.85
N GLY A 91 10.56 1.03 2.27
CA GLY A 91 9.55 0.04 1.92
C GLY A 91 9.06 -0.76 3.13
N VAL A 92 7.92 -1.42 2.97
CA VAL A 92 7.39 -2.36 3.97
C VAL A 92 8.24 -3.64 3.97
N PRO A 93 8.71 -4.13 5.15
CA PRO A 93 9.42 -5.41 5.23
C PRO A 93 8.58 -6.56 4.69
N LEU A 94 9.21 -7.52 3.99
CA LEU A 94 8.50 -8.67 3.41
C LEU A 94 7.66 -9.45 4.44
N MET A 95 8.16 -9.56 5.68
CA MET A 95 7.44 -10.21 6.77
C MET A 95 6.17 -9.45 7.16
N ALA A 96 6.20 -8.13 7.12
CA ALA A 96 5.03 -7.28 7.38
C ALA A 96 4.03 -7.35 6.22
N LEU A 97 4.51 -7.36 4.96
CA LEU A 97 3.67 -7.56 3.78
C LEU A 97 2.93 -8.90 3.85
N ASN A 98 3.64 -9.98 4.18
CA ASN A 98 3.02 -11.29 4.42
C ASN A 98 2.06 -11.25 5.61
N GLY A 99 2.37 -10.46 6.65
CA GLY A 99 1.46 -10.20 7.77
C GLY A 99 0.14 -9.57 7.30
N ILE A 100 0.21 -8.55 6.44
CA ILE A 100 -0.96 -7.87 5.87
C ILE A 100 -1.78 -8.84 5.00
N LYS A 101 -1.13 -9.62 4.13
CA LYS A 101 -1.78 -10.62 3.27
C LYS A 101 -2.57 -11.68 4.05
N ASN A 102 -2.16 -11.99 5.28
CA ASN A 102 -2.80 -12.97 6.15
C ASN A 102 -3.67 -12.34 7.25
N ALA A 103 -3.75 -11.02 7.31
CA ALA A 103 -4.54 -10.33 8.31
C ALA A 103 -6.04 -10.42 7.96
N LYS A 104 -6.88 -10.36 9.00
CA LYS A 104 -8.32 -10.49 8.85
C LYS A 104 -8.98 -9.12 8.90
N ALA A 105 -10.18 -9.03 8.35
CA ALA A 105 -11.03 -7.87 8.54
C ALA A 105 -11.22 -7.55 10.03
N GLY A 106 -11.00 -6.29 10.40
CA GLY A 106 -10.98 -5.79 11.77
C GLY A 106 -9.63 -5.88 12.48
N ASP A 107 -8.59 -6.42 11.86
CA ASP A 107 -7.21 -6.25 12.32
C ASP A 107 -6.70 -4.84 11.95
N THR A 108 -5.71 -4.33 12.68
CA THR A 108 -5.19 -2.96 12.49
C THR A 108 -3.70 -2.99 12.20
N VAL A 109 -3.27 -2.34 11.13
CA VAL A 109 -1.86 -2.10 10.84
C VAL A 109 -1.44 -0.79 11.50
N ILE A 110 -0.28 -0.79 12.16
CA ILE A 110 0.23 0.36 12.92
C ILE A 110 1.67 0.63 12.51
N LEU A 111 1.94 1.88 12.11
CA LEU A 111 3.27 2.41 11.84
C LEU A 111 3.68 3.35 12.97
N GLN A 112 4.84 3.08 13.56
CA GLN A 112 5.43 3.85 14.66
C GLN A 112 6.81 4.36 14.26
N ASN A 113 7.32 5.34 15.00
CA ASN A 113 8.65 5.93 14.75
C ASN A 113 8.84 6.34 13.28
N VAL A 114 7.79 6.93 12.68
CA VAL A 114 7.73 7.25 11.26
C VAL A 114 8.60 8.46 10.98
N VAL A 115 9.63 8.27 10.16
CA VAL A 115 10.57 9.31 9.73
C VAL A 115 10.47 9.47 8.22
N CYS A 116 10.38 10.71 7.77
CA CYS A 116 10.53 11.11 6.37
C CYS A 116 11.70 12.10 6.24
N LYS A 117 12.22 12.24 5.01
CA LYS A 117 13.21 13.27 4.70
C LYS A 117 12.48 14.52 4.22
N GLY A 118 12.69 15.64 4.91
CA GLY A 118 12.20 16.94 4.46
C GLY A 118 12.98 17.46 3.24
N ASP A 119 12.44 18.48 2.58
CA ASP A 119 13.06 19.11 1.39
C ASP A 119 14.44 19.73 1.68
N ASP A 120 14.70 20.04 2.96
CA ASP A 120 15.97 20.56 3.47
C ASP A 120 16.99 19.46 3.83
N GLY A 121 16.62 18.18 3.63
CA GLY A 121 17.42 17.01 3.97
C GLY A 121 17.40 16.63 5.45
N ASN A 122 16.66 17.35 6.29
CA ASN A 122 16.51 17.03 7.70
C ASN A 122 15.48 15.92 7.91
N ASP A 123 15.63 15.19 9.01
CA ASP A 123 14.66 14.17 9.42
C ASP A 123 13.43 14.84 10.02
N LEU A 124 12.27 14.53 9.45
CA LEU A 124 10.96 14.92 9.96
C LEU A 124 10.28 13.68 10.54
N THR A 125 9.85 13.76 11.79
CA THR A 125 9.06 12.69 12.43
C THR A 125 7.58 12.98 12.25
N LEU A 126 6.86 11.98 11.74
CA LEU A 126 5.41 12.01 11.58
C LEU A 126 4.71 11.38 12.78
N PRO A 127 3.43 11.72 13.03
CA PRO A 127 2.63 11.01 14.03
C PRO A 127 2.50 9.52 13.72
N MET A 128 2.08 8.74 14.72
CA MET A 128 1.71 7.34 14.52
C MET A 128 0.60 7.23 13.47
N ILE A 129 0.72 6.26 12.57
CA ILE A 129 -0.24 6.00 11.50
C ILE A 129 -0.88 4.65 11.77
N SER A 130 -2.21 4.56 11.71
CA SER A 130 -2.91 3.30 11.95
C SER A 130 -4.18 3.20 11.14
N PHE A 131 -4.37 2.06 10.47
CA PHE A 131 -5.54 1.78 9.65
C PHE A 131 -6.11 0.39 9.94
N GLU A 132 -7.44 0.30 9.97
CA GLU A 132 -8.19 -0.95 10.14
C GLU A 132 -8.39 -1.60 8.78
N LEU A 133 -8.16 -2.91 8.71
CA LEU A 133 -8.38 -3.69 7.50
C LEU A 133 -9.85 -4.05 7.38
N GLU A 134 -10.42 -3.83 6.20
CA GLU A 134 -11.74 -4.31 5.82
C GLU A 134 -11.62 -5.53 4.91
N ALA A 135 -12.66 -6.37 4.92
CA ALA A 135 -12.77 -7.39 3.89
C ALA A 135 -12.80 -6.67 2.54
N GLY A 136 -12.03 -7.16 1.57
CA GLY A 136 -12.26 -6.78 0.18
C GLY A 136 -13.73 -7.08 -0.15
N SER A 137 -14.36 -6.22 -0.95
CA SER A 137 -15.58 -6.66 -1.63
C SER A 137 -15.21 -7.94 -2.36
N GLU A 138 -15.77 -9.08 -1.96
CA GLU A 138 -15.80 -10.25 -2.83
C GLU A 138 -16.35 -9.73 -4.15
N GLU A 139 -15.49 -9.58 -5.16
CA GLU A 139 -15.96 -9.68 -6.52
C GLU A 139 -16.55 -11.07 -6.57
N THR A 140 -17.87 -11.13 -6.45
CA THR A 140 -18.64 -12.31 -6.81
C THR A 140 -18.10 -12.68 -8.19
N GLN A 141 -17.31 -13.77 -8.25
CA GLN A 141 -17.22 -14.52 -9.48
C GLN A 141 -18.67 -14.88 -9.76
N GLU A 142 -19.33 -14.08 -10.60
CA GLU A 142 -20.44 -14.57 -11.39
C GLU A 142 -19.83 -15.73 -12.14
N GLU A 143 -20.00 -16.92 -11.57
CA GLU A 143 -19.85 -18.18 -12.28
C GLU A 143 -20.64 -17.95 -13.57
N MET A 144 -19.91 -17.81 -14.67
CA MET A 144 -20.48 -17.99 -16.00
C MET A 144 -20.88 -19.46 -16.01
N ASP A 145 -22.11 -19.68 -15.55
CA ASP A 145 -22.90 -20.86 -15.80
C ASP A 145 -23.10 -20.88 -17.32
N ASP A 146 -22.11 -21.47 -18.00
CA ASP A 146 -22.15 -21.82 -19.41
C ASP A 146 -23.15 -22.98 -19.56
N GLY A 147 -24.39 -22.70 -19.22
CA GLY A 147 -25.52 -23.57 -19.41
C GLY A 147 -25.76 -23.75 -20.90
N ASP A 148 -25.75 -25.03 -21.26
CA ASP A 148 -26.34 -25.64 -22.45
C ASP A 148 -25.61 -25.39 -23.78
N GLU A 149 -25.09 -26.46 -24.35
CA GLU A 149 -25.76 -27.07 -25.50
C GLU A 149 -25.41 -28.57 -25.57
N ASP A 150 -26.46 -29.38 -25.49
CA ASP A 150 -26.47 -30.82 -25.76
C ASP A 150 -25.82 -31.10 -27.14
N ASP A 151 -24.78 -31.94 -27.17
CA ASP A 151 -24.30 -32.56 -28.42
C ASP A 151 -24.40 -34.08 -28.27
N ASP A 152 -25.57 -34.58 -28.67
CA ASP A 152 -25.84 -35.99 -28.96
C ASP A 152 -25.04 -36.39 -30.20
N GLY A 153 -24.05 -37.28 -30.10
CA GLY A 153 -23.36 -37.72 -31.31
C GLY A 153 -22.27 -38.76 -31.16
N ASP A 154 -22.72 -40.02 -31.18
CA ASP A 154 -22.08 -41.17 -31.83
C ASP A 154 -20.78 -41.75 -31.26
N ASP A 155 -20.98 -42.94 -30.66
CA ASP A 155 -20.27 -44.19 -30.96
C ASP A 155 -19.13 -44.08 -31.98
N ASP A 156 -17.91 -44.33 -31.53
CA ASP A 156 -16.94 -45.13 -32.27
C ASP A 156 -16.11 -45.95 -31.26
N ASP A 157 -16.40 -47.25 -31.26
CA ASP A 157 -15.49 -48.31 -30.87
C ASP A 157 -14.16 -48.14 -31.62
N ASP A 158 -13.03 -48.24 -30.92
CA ASP A 158 -11.74 -48.76 -31.40
C ASP A 158 -10.82 -48.79 -30.15
N ASP A 159 -10.66 -49.96 -29.53
CA ASP A 159 -9.46 -50.79 -29.72
C ASP A 159 -8.17 -50.05 -29.33
N ASP A 160 -7.60 -50.40 -28.18
CA ASP A 160 -6.29 -51.07 -28.17
C ASP A 160 -5.85 -51.38 -26.73
N ASP A 161 -5.75 -52.68 -26.49
CA ASP A 161 -4.89 -53.29 -25.49
C ASP A 161 -3.48 -52.69 -25.56
N ASP A 162 -2.88 -52.40 -24.42
CA ASP A 162 -1.48 -52.77 -24.19
C ASP A 162 -1.18 -52.69 -22.69
N ASP A 163 -1.14 -53.90 -22.11
CA ASP A 163 -0.43 -54.24 -20.90
C ASP A 163 1.05 -53.82 -21.00
N GLU A 164 1.56 -53.03 -20.05
CA GLU A 164 2.94 -53.21 -19.60
C GLU A 164 3.02 -53.00 -18.08
N ASP A 165 3.02 -54.12 -17.38
CA ASP A 165 3.63 -54.27 -16.06
C ASP A 165 5.12 -53.85 -16.17
N GLY A 166 5.48 -52.80 -15.43
CA GLY A 166 6.85 -52.36 -15.25
C GLY A 166 7.23 -52.41 -13.78
N ASP A 167 7.86 -53.53 -13.42
CA ASP A 167 8.36 -53.91 -12.11
C ASP A 167 9.27 -52.86 -11.44
N GLU A 168 9.19 -52.88 -10.11
CA GLU A 168 10.27 -52.88 -9.11
C GLU A 168 11.59 -52.17 -9.45
N ASP A 169 12.02 -51.26 -8.56
CA ASP A 169 13.34 -51.37 -7.94
C ASP A 169 13.40 -50.51 -6.66
N ASP A 170 13.45 -51.22 -5.53
CA ASP A 170 13.97 -50.74 -4.25
C ASP A 170 15.47 -50.45 -4.38
N ASP A 171 15.91 -49.26 -3.97
CA ASP A 171 17.31 -49.02 -3.62
C ASP A 171 17.39 -48.27 -2.28
N ASP A 172 17.37 -49.08 -1.22
CA ASP A 172 18.07 -48.83 0.03
C ASP A 172 19.58 -48.79 -0.25
N ASP A 173 20.26 -47.64 -0.04
CA ASP A 173 21.62 -47.71 0.50
C ASP A 173 22.16 -46.38 1.08
N LYS A 174 22.53 -46.49 2.37
CA LYS A 174 23.56 -45.78 3.17
C LYS A 174 23.30 -44.39 3.75
#